data_AF-Q0GLJ5-F1
#
_entry.id   AF-Q0GLJ5-F1
#
_cell.length_a   1.000
_cell.length_b   1.000
_cell.length_c   1.000
_cell.angle_alpha   90.00
_cell.angle_beta   90.00
_cell.angle_gamma   90.00
#
_symmetry.space_group_name_H-M   'P 1'
#
loop_
_entity.id
_entity.type
_entity.pdbx_description
1 polymer ?
#
loop_
_entity_poly.entity_id
_entity_poly.type
_entity_poly.pdbx_seq_one_letter_code
_entity_poly.pdbx_strand_id
1 'polypeptide(L)'
;MTIETTVFTFKISNTFEEWAKMFDSKEIDEFHKSVGISPIYRGRGLTDHQEVIVIHQAEEGVAKHIFSDPETIKNIEAGGHIYSTTKITSWLSD
;
A
#
# COMPACT_ATOMS: atom_id res chain seq x y z
N MET A 1 -18.89 1.39 -12.67
CA MET A 1 -17.99 0.84 -11.64
C MET A 1 -17.39 2.05 -10.95
N THR A 2 -17.56 2.14 -9.64
CA THR A 2 -17.08 3.29 -8.86
C THR A 2 -15.62 3.04 -8.48
N ILE A 3 -14.75 4.01 -8.76
CA ILE A 3 -13.33 3.93 -8.41
C ILE A 3 -13.15 4.48 -7.00
N GLU A 4 -12.57 3.67 -6.11
CA GLU A 4 -12.17 4.07 -4.76
C GLU A 4 -10.69 4.42 -4.77
N THR A 5 -10.37 5.63 -4.28
CA THR A 5 -8.99 6.01 -3.97
C THR A 5 -8.75 5.74 -2.49
N THR A 6 -7.75 4.94 -2.17
CA THR A 6 -7.37 4.62 -0.79
C THR A 6 -5.99 5.16 -0.48
N VAL A 7 -5.84 5.80 0.68
CA VAL A 7 -4.57 6.33 1.17
C VAL A 7 -4.15 5.49 2.37
N PHE A 8 -2.99 4.86 2.23
CA PHE A 8 -2.34 4.05 3.25
C PHE A 8 -1.21 4.88 3.86
N THR A 9 -1.26 5.09 5.17
CA THR A 9 -0.15 5.68 5.93
C THR A 9 0.30 4.67 6.97
N PHE A 10 1.57 4.29 6.95
CA PHE A 10 2.13 3.26 7.82
C PHE A 10 3.59 3.54 8.13
N LYS A 11 4.13 2.82 9.11
CA LYS A 11 5.56 2.84 9.42
C LYS A 11 6.27 1.63 8.82
N ILE A 12 7.55 1.81 8.52
CA ILE A 12 8.45 0.74 8.08
C ILE A 12 9.55 0.48 9.12
N SER A 13 10.02 -0.76 9.20
CA SER A 13 11.12 -1.17 10.08
C SER A 13 12.52 -0.98 9.48
N ASN A 14 12.58 -0.76 8.16
CA ASN A 14 13.79 -0.55 7.37
C ASN A 14 13.85 0.89 6.83
N THR A 15 14.66 1.14 5.79
CA THR A 15 14.71 2.45 5.13
C THR A 15 13.69 2.56 4.00
N PHE A 16 13.24 3.80 3.71
CA PHE A 16 12.33 4.04 2.59
C PHE A 16 12.89 3.52 1.27
N GLU A 17 14.19 3.63 1.02
CA GLU A 17 14.82 3.13 -0.21
C GLU A 17 14.77 1.61 -0.35
N GLU A 18 14.96 0.87 0.75
CA GLU A 18 14.87 -0.60 0.75
C GLU A 18 13.43 -1.06 0.56
N TRP A 19 12.50 -0.50 1.33
CA TRP A 19 11.07 -0.74 1.14
C TRP A 19 10.64 -0.40 -0.29
N ALA A 20 11.14 0.73 -0.80
CA ALA A 20 10.78 1.21 -2.12
C ALA A 20 11.24 0.29 -3.25
N LYS A 21 12.41 -0.34 -3.12
CA LYS A 21 12.90 -1.33 -4.09
C LYS A 21 12.03 -2.58 -4.12
N MET A 22 11.53 -3.02 -2.96
CA MET A 22 10.61 -4.16 -2.88
C MET A 22 9.25 -3.82 -3.48
N PHE A 23 8.69 -2.66 -3.13
CA PHE A 23 7.39 -2.23 -3.61
C PHE A 23 7.36 -2.00 -5.13
N ASP A 24 8.46 -1.49 -5.72
CA ASP A 24 8.58 -1.28 -7.18
C ASP A 24 9.12 -2.51 -7.93
N SER A 25 9.25 -3.65 -7.25
CA SER A 25 9.67 -4.88 -7.91
C SER A 25 8.60 -5.36 -8.89
N LYS A 26 9.03 -6.07 -9.94
CA LYS A 26 8.11 -6.63 -10.94
C LYS A 26 7.08 -7.56 -10.32
N GLU A 27 7.48 -8.33 -9.32
CA GLU A 27 6.61 -9.28 -8.62
C GLU A 27 5.44 -8.58 -7.94
N ILE A 28 5.70 -7.44 -7.27
CA ILE A 28 4.66 -6.65 -6.62
C ILE A 28 3.81 -5.87 -7.63
N ASP A 29 4.40 -5.36 -8.72
CA ASP A 29 3.65 -4.74 -9.82
C ASP A 29 2.69 -5.74 -10.49
N GLU A 30 3.14 -6.97 -10.75
CA GLU A 30 2.32 -8.05 -11.28
C GLU A 30 1.22 -8.47 -10.29
N PHE A 31 1.53 -8.55 -8.99
CA PHE A 31 0.54 -8.81 -7.95
C PHE A 31 -0.57 -7.74 -7.96
N HIS A 32 -0.20 -6.45 -7.91
CA HIS A 32 -1.16 -5.34 -7.95
C HIS A 32 -2.08 -5.41 -9.18
N LYS A 33 -1.51 -5.68 -10.37
CA LYS A 33 -2.29 -5.86 -11.61
C LYS A 33 -3.23 -7.05 -11.53
N SER A 34 -2.79 -8.18 -10.97
CA SER A 34 -3.58 -9.40 -10.86
C SER A 34 -4.81 -9.23 -9.95
N VAL A 35 -4.71 -8.36 -8.94
CA VAL A 35 -5.79 -8.08 -7.98
C VAL A 35 -6.56 -6.78 -8.29
N GLY A 36 -6.28 -6.13 -9.43
CA GLY A 36 -6.99 -4.92 -9.85
C GLY A 36 -6.67 -3.67 -9.02
N ILE A 37 -5.51 -3.63 -8.37
CA ILE A 37 -5.03 -2.47 -7.61
C ILE A 37 -4.01 -1.70 -8.43
N SER A 38 -4.11 -0.37 -8.43
CA SER A 38 -3.16 0.52 -9.09
C SER A 38 -2.58 1.51 -8.07
N PRO A 39 -1.33 1.32 -7.61
CA PRO A 39 -0.61 2.36 -6.88
C PRO A 39 -0.34 3.56 -7.79
N ILE A 40 -0.79 4.75 -7.39
CA ILE A 40 -0.59 6.00 -8.17
C ILE A 40 0.43 6.93 -7.53
N TYR A 41 0.74 6.73 -6.25
CA TYR A 41 1.71 7.53 -5.52
C TYR A 41 2.29 6.75 -4.35
N ARG A 42 3.55 7.02 -4.03
CA ARG A 42 4.19 6.62 -2.78
C ARG A 42 5.21 7.67 -2.35
N GLY A 43 5.42 7.82 -1.05
CA GLY A 43 6.36 8.81 -0.52
C GLY A 43 6.76 8.53 0.92
N ARG A 44 7.81 9.21 1.37
CA ARG A 44 8.27 9.19 2.76
C ARG A 44 7.78 10.41 3.53
N GLY A 45 7.60 10.26 4.83
CA GLY A 45 7.35 11.36 5.75
C GLY A 45 8.51 12.37 5.73
N LEU A 46 8.16 13.65 5.78
CA LEU A 46 9.14 14.74 5.91
C LEU A 46 9.71 14.83 7.33
N THR A 47 8.90 14.49 8.33
CA THR A 47 9.24 14.58 9.75
C THR A 47 9.64 13.24 10.35
N ASP A 48 8.98 12.15 9.95
CA ASP A 48 9.29 10.79 10.36
C ASP A 48 9.78 10.01 9.13
N HIS A 49 11.08 9.69 9.10
CA HIS A 49 11.70 8.97 7.99
C HIS A 49 11.27 7.50 7.91
N GLN A 50 10.61 6.98 8.95
CA GLN A 50 9.99 5.65 8.94
C GLN A 50 8.53 5.69 8.50
N GLU A 51 7.91 6.87 8.36
CA GLU A 51 6.54 6.97 7.86
C GLU A 51 6.51 6.94 6.34
N VAL A 52 5.58 6.16 5.79
CA VAL A 52 5.36 5.98 4.36
C VAL A 52 3.90 6.23 4.04
N ILE A 53 3.66 6.88 2.92
CA ILE A 53 2.34 7.04 2.31
C ILE A 53 2.30 6.27 0.99
N VAL A 54 1.19 5.57 0.72
CA VAL A 54 0.88 4.98 -0.58
C VAL A 54 -0.57 5.32 -0.93
N ILE A 55 -0.80 5.75 -2.16
CA ILE A 55 -2.14 6.02 -2.69
C ILE A 55 -2.45 4.96 -3.74
N HIS A 56 -3.53 4.23 -3.56
CA HIS A 56 -4.02 3.21 -4.48
C HIS A 56 -5.35 3.64 -5.09
N GLN A 57 -5.59 3.20 -6.32
CA GLN A 57 -6.89 3.22 -6.97
C GLN A 57 -7.30 1.79 -7.33
N ALA A 58 -8.56 1.46 -7.07
CA ALA A 58 -9.16 0.17 -7.43
C ALA A 58 -10.68 0.34 -7.55
N GLU A 59 -11.40 -0.71 -7.96
CA GLU A 59 -12.84 -0.76 -7.75
C GLU A 59 -13.17 -0.69 -6.26
N GLU A 60 -14.32 -0.09 -5.92
CA GLU A 60 -14.76 0.07 -4.54
C GLU A 60 -14.66 -1.22 -3.73
N GLY A 61 -13.94 -1.15 -2.61
CA GLY A 61 -13.79 -2.27 -1.68
C GLY A 61 -12.69 -3.27 -2.04
N VAL A 62 -12.16 -3.26 -3.28
CA VAL A 62 -11.09 -4.18 -3.70
C VAL A 62 -9.83 -3.98 -2.87
N ALA A 63 -9.36 -2.74 -2.73
CA ALA A 63 -8.15 -2.45 -1.95
C ALA A 63 -8.29 -2.94 -0.51
N LYS A 64 -9.39 -2.60 0.18
CA LYS A 64 -9.63 -3.05 1.55
C LYS A 64 -9.70 -4.57 1.66
N HIS A 65 -10.33 -5.24 0.71
CA HIS A 65 -10.44 -6.70 0.72
C HIS A 65 -9.06 -7.37 0.63
N ILE A 66 -8.24 -6.96 -0.35
CA ILE A 66 -6.89 -7.50 -0.54
C ILE A 66 -6.00 -7.22 0.67
N PHE A 67 -6.01 -5.99 1.19
CA PHE A 67 -5.18 -5.66 2.35
C PHE A 67 -5.74 -6.19 3.68
N SER A 68 -6.88 -6.89 3.69
CA SER A 68 -7.38 -7.63 4.87
C SER A 68 -7.01 -9.11 4.83
N ASP A 69 -6.47 -9.60 3.71
CA ASP A 69 -6.07 -10.99 3.56
C ASP A 69 -4.79 -11.29 4.37
N PRO A 70 -4.78 -12.33 5.23
CA PRO A 70 -3.62 -12.65 6.08
C PRO A 70 -2.34 -12.98 5.30
N GLU A 71 -2.44 -13.58 4.12
CA GLU A 71 -1.27 -13.90 3.29
C GLU A 71 -0.66 -12.63 2.70
N THR A 72 -1.52 -11.72 2.22
CA THR A 72 -1.13 -10.39 1.77
C THR A 72 -0.46 -9.61 2.90
N ILE A 73 -1.04 -9.61 4.10
CA ILE A 73 -0.48 -8.95 5.30
C ILE A 73 0.91 -9.51 5.62
N LYS A 74 1.09 -10.82 5.55
CA LYS A 74 2.39 -11.44 5.80
C LYS A 74 3.45 -11.02 4.77
N ASN A 75 3.07 -10.90 3.50
CA ASN A 75 3.98 -10.51 2.42
C ASN A 75 4.41 -9.04 2.55
N ILE A 76 3.50 -8.14 2.89
CA ILE A 76 3.86 -6.72 3.12
C ILE A 76 4.77 -6.57 4.35
N GLU A 77 4.51 -7.33 5.43
CA GLU A 77 5.35 -7.31 6.63
C GLU A 77 6.76 -7.84 6.36
N ALA A 78 6.89 -8.87 5.51
CA ALA A 78 8.19 -9.37 5.05
C ALA A 78 9.00 -8.31 4.28
N GLY A 79 8.32 -7.36 3.61
CA GLY A 79 8.94 -6.21 2.93
C GLY A 79 9.35 -5.05 3.85
N GLY A 80 9.08 -5.16 5.16
CA GLY A 80 9.41 -4.15 6.16
C GLY A 80 8.26 -3.22 6.54
N HIS A 81 7.05 -3.41 5.99
CA HIS A 81 5.84 -2.70 6.42
C HIS A 81 5.45 -3.15 7.83
N ILE A 82 5.15 -2.22 8.75
CA ILE A 82 4.60 -2.56 10.07
C ILE A 82 3.08 -2.46 10.03
N TYR A 83 2.38 -3.57 9.71
CA TYR A 83 0.96 -3.50 9.33
C TYR A 83 0.07 -2.97 10.45
N SER A 84 0.41 -3.23 11.71
CA SER A 84 -0.29 -2.71 12.89
C SER A 84 -0.31 -1.17 13.00
N THR A 85 0.58 -0.48 12.28
CA THR A 85 0.62 0.99 12.23
C THR A 85 -0.16 1.59 11.07
N THR A 86 -0.75 0.75 10.21
CA THR A 86 -1.43 1.17 8.99
C THR A 86 -2.72 1.90 9.33
N LYS A 87 -2.84 3.11 8.79
CA LYS A 87 -4.07 3.88 8.74
C LYS A 87 -4.52 3.92 7.29
N ILE A 88 -5.76 3.48 7.04
CA ILE A 88 -6.37 3.46 5.71
C ILE A 88 -7.50 4.49 5.72
N THR A 89 -7.46 5.41 4.76
CA THR A 89 -8.61 6.28 4.44
C THR A 89 -9.07 6.01 3.02
N SER A 90 -10.37 6.17 2.78
CA SER A 90 -11.01 5.86 1.51
C SER A 90 -11.81 7.04 1.01
N TRP A 91 -11.78 7.25 -0.30
CA TRP A 91 -12.38 8.39 -0.97
C TRP A 91 -13.05 7.92 -2.26
N LEU A 92 -14.31 8.29 -2.43
CA LEU A 92 -15.04 8.19 -3.70
C LEU A 92 -15.04 9.57 -4.36
N SER A 93 -15.04 9.63 -5.69
CA SER A 93 -15.01 10.88 -6.45
C SER A 93 -16.39 11.34 -6.94
N ASP A 94 -17.46 10.82 -6.35
CA ASP A 94 -18.85 11.04 -6.77
C ASP A 94 -19.39 12.44 -6.43
#